data_AF-A0A8X6RG90-F1
#
_entry.id   AF-A0A8X6RG90-F1
#
_cell.length_a   1.000
_cell.length_b   1.000
_cell.length_c   1.000
_cell.angle_alpha   90.00
_cell.angle_beta   90.00
_cell.angle_gamma   90.00
#
_symmetry.space_group_name_H-M   'P 1'
#
loop_
_entity.id
_entity.type
_entity.pdbx_description
1 polymer ?
#
loop_
_entity_poly.entity_id
_entity_poly.type
_entity_poly.pdbx_seq_one_letter_code
_entity_poly.pdbx_strand_id
1 'polypeptide(L)' 'METCTYAMLRDDSIRGALQPPHSGPYRILQRIGKVFALRIGTKEVRVSVDRIKPAYVLANDPPCPAKVR' A
#
# COMPACT_ATOMS: atom_id res chain seq x y z
N MET A 1 -11.09 -7.83 5.21
CA MET A 1 -10.10 -7.42 4.18
C MET A 1 -10.30 -8.15 2.85
N GLU A 2 -11.28 -9.05 2.72
CA GLU A 2 -11.37 -9.99 1.59
C GLU A 2 -11.62 -9.34 0.22
N THR A 3 -12.25 -8.16 0.17
CA THR A 3 -12.62 -7.49 -1.09
C THR A 3 -11.69 -6.33 -1.51
N CYS A 4 -10.64 -6.01 -0.74
CA CYS A 4 -9.81 -4.82 -1.03
C CYS A 4 -8.79 -5.08 -2.17
N THR A 5 -8.82 -4.31 -3.25
CA THR A 5 -7.83 -4.45 -4.35
C THR A 5 -6.53 -3.68 -4.09
N TYR A 6 -6.59 -2.66 -3.24
CA TYR A 6 -5.48 -1.78 -2.90
C TYR A 6 -5.26 -1.70 -1.39
N ALA A 7 -4.02 -1.44 -1.00
CA ALA A 7 -3.63 -1.21 0.39
C ALA A 7 -2.58 -0.11 0.49
N MET A 8 -2.64 0.68 1.56
CA MET A 8 -1.58 1.61 1.93
C MET A 8 -0.58 0.91 2.83
N LEU A 9 0.71 1.09 2.53
CA LEU A 9 1.80 0.49 3.30
C LEU A 9 2.31 1.49 4.33
N ARG A 10 2.42 1.06 5.58
CA ARG A 10 3.20 1.75 6.61
C ARG A 10 4.69 1.55 6.32
N ASP A 11 5.39 2.64 6.06
CA ASP A 11 6.85 2.67 6.15
C ASP A 11 7.25 2.86 7.63
N ASP A 12 8.21 2.09 8.12
CA ASP A 12 8.65 2.12 9.53
C ASP A 12 10.02 2.81 9.65
N SER A 13 10.51 3.43 8.57
CA SER A 13 11.80 4.12 8.52
C SER A 13 11.76 5.44 9.31
N ILE A 14 12.93 5.94 9.76
CA ILE A 14 13.01 7.26 10.40
C ILE A 14 12.53 8.34 9.42
N ARG A 15 11.48 9.07 9.81
CA ARG A 15 10.80 10.05 8.97
C ARG A 15 11.12 11.48 9.35
N GLY A 16 11.05 12.36 8.35
CA GLY A 16 10.98 13.81 8.61
C GLY A 16 9.65 14.18 9.28
N ALA A 17 9.64 15.27 10.05
CA ALA A 17 8.52 15.68 10.92
C ALA A 17 7.15 15.83 10.22
N LEU A 18 7.10 15.91 8.89
CA LEU A 18 5.87 16.12 8.09
C LEU A 18 5.65 15.03 7.02
N GLN A 19 6.31 13.88 7.11
CA GLN A 19 6.10 12.79 6.16
C GLN A 19 4.96 11.87 6.61
N PRO A 20 3.98 11.59 5.72
CA PRO A 20 2.84 10.76 6.07
C PRO A 20 3.29 9.33 6.41
N PRO A 21 2.69 8.69 7.42
CA PRO A 21 3.15 7.40 7.90
C PRO A 21 2.75 6.22 7.01
N HIS A 22 1.90 6.47 6.03
CA HIS A 22 1.51 5.48 5.04
C HIS A 22 1.78 6.02 3.66
N SER A 23 2.43 5.21 2.84
CA SER A 23 2.68 5.51 1.45
C SER A 23 1.65 4.78 0.59
N GLY A 24 1.12 5.52 -0.38
CA GLY A 24 0.47 5.08 -1.62
C GLY A 24 -0.61 3.99 -1.54
N PRO A 25 -1.68 4.05 -2.34
CA PRO A 25 -2.49 2.86 -2.60
C PRO A 25 -1.70 1.91 -3.52
N TYR A 26 -1.15 0.84 -2.95
CA TYR A 26 -0.48 -0.21 -3.71
C TYR A 26 -1.44 -1.31 -4.09
N ARG A 27 -1.31 -1.82 -5.32
CA ARG A 27 -2.11 -2.93 -5.81
C ARG A 27 -1.67 -4.22 -5.12
N ILE A 28 -2.63 -4.94 -4.56
CA ILE A 28 -2.39 -6.28 -4.01
C ILE A 28 -2.35 -7.27 -5.17
N LEU A 29 -1.23 -7.99 -5.31
CA LEU A 29 -1.03 -9.03 -6.31
C LEU A 29 -1.41 -10.41 -5.76
N GLN A 30 -0.97 -10.71 -4.54
CA GLN A 30 -1.18 -12.00 -3.90
C GLN A 30 -1.45 -11.85 -2.41
N ARG A 31 -2.20 -12.80 -1.86
CA ARG A 31 -2.55 -12.89 -0.43
C ARG A 31 -2.24 -14.30 0.05
N ILE A 32 -1.35 -14.42 1.02
CA ILE A 32 -0.91 -15.69 1.59
C ILE A 32 -1.04 -15.58 3.11
N GLY A 33 -2.21 -15.97 3.64
CA GLY A 33 -2.52 -15.89 5.06
C GLY A 33 -2.36 -14.47 5.61
N LYS A 34 -1.29 -14.24 6.39
CA LYS A 34 -0.97 -12.94 7.01
C LYS A 34 0.00 -12.09 6.18
N VAL A 35 0.43 -12.56 5.01
CA VAL A 35 1.39 -11.88 4.13
C VAL A 35 0.72 -11.49 2.83
N PHE A 36 0.95 -10.26 2.39
CA PHE A 36 0.42 -9.67 1.18
C PHE A 36 1.56 -9.29 0.25
N ALA A 37 1.46 -9.63 -1.03
CA ALA A 37 2.36 -9.14 -2.06
C ALA A 37 1.76 -7.89 -2.69
N LEU A 38 2.45 -6.75 -2.56
CA LEU A 38 2.07 -5.46 -3.10
C LEU A 38 2.95 -5.12 -4.30
N ARG A 39 2.37 -4.49 -5.33
CA ARG A 39 3.12 -3.87 -6.43
C ARG A 39 3.48 -2.44 -6.06
N ILE A 40 4.76 -2.20 -5.81
CA ILE A 40 5.33 -0.87 -5.54
C ILE A 40 6.17 -0.48 -6.75
N GLY A 41 5.61 0.37 -7.62
CA GLY A 41 6.21 0.68 -8.92
C GLY A 41 6.40 -0.58 -9.79
N THR A 42 7.64 -0.91 -10.13
CA THR A 42 8.00 -2.12 -10.90
C THR A 42 8.35 -3.32 -10.03
N LYS A 43 8.40 -3.16 -8.71
CA LYS A 43 8.81 -4.22 -7.77
C LYS A 43 7.62 -4.85 -7.07
N GLU A 44 7.74 -6.15 -6.79
CA GLU A 44 6.85 -6.85 -5.86
C GLU A 44 7.46 -6.81 -4.45
N VAL A 45 6.67 -6.40 -3.47
CA VAL A 45 7.10 -6.32 -2.07
C VAL A 45 6.14 -7.13 -1.20
N ARG A 46 6.67 -8.04 -0.40
CA ARG A 46 5.90 -8.85 0.54
C ARG A 46 5.86 -8.18 1.89
N VAL A 47 4.66 -7.99 2.41
CA VAL A 47 4.42 -7.25 3.66
C VAL A 47 3.40 -7.99 4.51
N SER A 48 3.59 -7.96 5.83
CA SER A 48 2.64 -8.54 6.77
C SER A 48 1.40 -7.66 6.90
N VAL A 49 0.26 -8.29 7.25
CA VAL A 49 -1.03 -7.62 7.46
C VAL A 49 -0.96 -6.46 8.46
N ASP A 50 -0.07 -6.54 9.45
CA ASP A 50 0.15 -5.48 10.46
C ASP A 50 0.61 -4.15 9.86
N ARG A 51 1.37 -4.20 8.77
CA ARG A 51 1.96 -3.01 8.14
C ARG A 51 1.09 -2.42 7.05
N ILE A 52 -0.09 -3.00 6.79
CA ILE A 52 -0.97 -2.55 5.71
C ILE A 52 -2.31 -2.08 6.25
N LYS A 53 -2.82 -1.01 5.63
CA LYS A 53 -4.19 -0.53 5.82
C LYS A 53 -4.95 -0.70 4.50
N PRO A 54 -6.19 -1.21 4.49
CA PRO A 54 -6.94 -1.32 3.24
C PRO A 54 -7.18 0.08 2.65
N ALA A 55 -6.93 0.23 1.36
CA ALA A 55 -7.21 1.47 0.63
C ALA A 55 -8.53 1.28 -0.13
N TYR A 56 -9.54 2.05 0.23
CA TYR A 56 -10.77 2.14 -0.55
C TYR A 56 -10.52 3.12 -1.69
N VAL A 57 -10.37 2.60 -2.90
CA VAL A 57 -10.30 3.40 -4.12
C VAL A 57 -11.69 3.35 -4.73
N LEU A 58 -12.33 4.50 -4.89
CA LEU A 58 -13.58 4.58 -5.64
C LEU A 58 -13.24 4.21 -7.10
N ALA A 59 -14.01 3.29 -7.70
CA ALA A 59 -13.71 2.69 -9.00
C ALA A 59 -13.59 3.71 -10.16
N ASN A 60 -13.92 4.98 -9.92
CA ASN A 60 -13.95 6.06 -10.89
C ASN A 60 -12.87 7.14 -10.68
N ASP A 61 -12.06 7.04 -9.63
CA ASP A 61 -10.97 7.99 -9.38
C ASP A 61 -9.62 7.33 -9.67
N PRO A 62 -8.81 7.87 -10.60
CA PRO A 62 -7.44 7.39 -10.76
C PRO A 62 -6.72 7.58 -9.41
N PRO A 63 -5.94 6.59 -8.92
CA PRO A 63 -5.17 6.76 -7.71
C PRO A 63 -4.31 8.01 -7.90
N CYS A 64 -4.54 9.01 -7.05
CA CYS A 64 -3.75 10.24 -7.06
C CYS A 64 -2.28 9.84 -7.08
N PRO A 65 -1.47 10.32 -8.05
CA PRO A 65 -0.15 9.78 -8.30
C PRO A 65 0.64 9.92 -7.01
N ALA A 66 0.94 8.78 -6.38
CA ALA A 66 1.81 8.73 -5.22
C ALA A 66 3.07 9.48 -5.63
N LYS A 67 3.36 10.59 -4.94
CA LYS A 67 4.47 11.50 -5.26
C LYS A 67 5.71 10.68 -5.57
N VAL A 68 6.08 10.67 -6.86
CA VAL A 68 7.39 10.25 -7.32
C VAL A 68 8.40 11.21 -6.67
N ARG A 69 9.40 10.65 -6.01
CA ARG A 69 10.56 11.38 -5.55
C ARG A 69 11.56 11.48 -6.67
#